data_AF-A0A8H5QJ91-F1
#
_entry.id   AF-A0A8H5QJ91-F1
#
_cell.length_a   1.000
_cell.length_b   1.000
_cell.length_c   1.000
_cell.angle_alpha   90.00
_cell.angle_beta   90.00
_cell.angle_gamma   90.00
#
_symmetry.space_group_name_H-M   'P 1'
#
loop_
_entity.id
_entity.type
_entity.pdbx_description
1 polymer ?
#
loop_
_entity_poly.entity_id
_entity_poly.type
_entity_poly.pdbx_seq_one_letter_code
_entity_poly.pdbx_strand_id
1 'polypeptide(L)'
;MAEVATAACIKQHTQVPIPKILHYGTDEEIGPYMIIEDLGTRRGVSHALEAPRDDPNDAPILNPKISQTQLKDLYEKMAECVLQLAQLTFPCIGSLAKSRPGTYEVLGRPLSLNMNNMFQLSNVPSSVFSAEGTTYSTADEWYTVLAEMQMSTLVFQHNDKISSENDCRTKYIARKLFHRLAMQNRLTKFGFSDDYWSTSSGQSNASLPSPDNSGSSRLWSDDFRPVNVLINDDNDVVGAIDWEFTYVGPSQFALDPP
;
A
#
# COMPACT_ATOMS: atom_id res chain seq x y z
N MET A 1 -1.52 -11.82 -11.17
CA MET A 1 -1.44 -13.06 -10.33
C MET A 1 -1.23 -12.77 -8.85
N ALA A 2 -0.35 -11.81 -8.48
CA ALA A 2 -0.16 -11.44 -7.07
C ALA A 2 -1.47 -11.01 -6.38
N GLU A 3 -2.28 -10.18 -7.05
CA GLU A 3 -3.61 -9.78 -6.57
C GLU A 3 -4.51 -10.96 -6.17
N VAL A 4 -4.62 -11.97 -7.04
CA VAL A 4 -5.40 -13.20 -6.79
C VAL A 4 -4.86 -13.96 -5.57
N ALA A 5 -3.53 -14.08 -5.46
CA ALA A 5 -2.90 -14.74 -4.32
C ALA A 5 -3.15 -13.97 -3.02
N THR A 6 -3.07 -12.65 -3.05
CA THR A 6 -3.38 -11.76 -1.92
C THR A 6 -4.84 -11.92 -1.50
N ALA A 7 -5.80 -11.75 -2.41
CA ALA A 7 -7.22 -11.88 -2.13
C ALA A 7 -7.56 -13.25 -1.52
N ALA A 8 -7.00 -14.33 -2.09
CA ALA A 8 -7.22 -15.67 -1.57
C ALA A 8 -6.55 -15.92 -0.20
N CYS A 9 -5.38 -15.33 0.05
CA CYS A 9 -4.72 -15.36 1.35
C CYS A 9 -5.55 -14.64 2.42
N ILE A 10 -6.03 -13.43 2.13
CA ILE A 10 -6.90 -12.64 3.03
C ILE A 10 -8.18 -13.42 3.34
N LYS A 11 -8.84 -13.98 2.32
CA LYS A 11 -10.06 -14.77 2.47
C LYS A 11 -9.90 -15.98 3.40
N GLN A 12 -8.72 -16.60 3.39
CA GLN A 12 -8.45 -17.80 4.18
C GLN A 12 -8.11 -17.51 5.65
N HIS A 13 -7.55 -16.34 5.94
CA HIS A 13 -6.93 -16.05 7.23
C HIS A 13 -7.58 -14.89 7.99
N THR A 14 -8.56 -14.21 7.40
CA THR A 14 -9.21 -13.03 7.99
C THR A 14 -10.72 -13.08 7.84
N GLN A 15 -11.39 -12.17 8.54
CA GLN A 15 -12.83 -11.94 8.41
C GLN A 15 -13.18 -10.87 7.35
N VAL A 16 -12.19 -10.33 6.62
CA VAL A 16 -12.46 -9.37 5.54
C VAL A 16 -13.27 -10.09 4.46
N PRO A 17 -14.47 -9.58 4.09
CA PRO A 17 -15.25 -10.19 3.03
C PRO A 17 -14.50 -10.08 1.70
N ILE A 18 -14.12 -11.21 1.10
CA ILE A 18 -13.47 -11.27 -0.20
C ILE A 18 -14.39 -11.97 -1.20
N PRO A 19 -14.74 -11.30 -2.32
CA PRO A 19 -15.54 -11.89 -3.37
C PRO A 19 -14.95 -13.21 -3.86
N LYS A 20 -15.79 -14.21 -4.11
CA LYS A 20 -15.35 -15.45 -4.74
C LYS A 20 -14.73 -15.16 -6.10
N ILE A 21 -13.47 -15.53 -6.24
CA ILE A 21 -12.76 -15.52 -7.53
C ILE A 21 -13.28 -16.70 -8.36
N LEU A 22 -13.93 -16.40 -9.49
CA LEU A 22 -14.51 -17.38 -10.41
C LEU A 22 -13.49 -17.83 -11.45
N HIS A 23 -12.73 -16.88 -12.00
CA HIS A 23 -11.68 -17.14 -12.97
C HIS A 23 -10.61 -16.06 -12.91
N TYR A 24 -9.40 -16.37 -13.37
CA TYR A 24 -8.32 -15.41 -13.51
C TYR A 24 -7.30 -15.97 -14.49
N GLY A 25 -6.57 -15.09 -15.16
CA GLY A 25 -5.59 -15.50 -16.13
C GLY A 25 -4.81 -14.33 -16.70
N THR A 26 -4.09 -14.60 -17.77
CA THR A 26 -3.46 -13.58 -18.60
C THR A 26 -3.87 -13.88 -20.02
N ASP A 27 -4.47 -12.90 -20.65
CA ASP A 27 -4.86 -12.92 -22.05
C ASP A 27 -3.87 -12.09 -22.87
N GLU A 28 -3.67 -12.45 -24.14
CA GLU A 28 -2.69 -11.76 -25.00
C GLU A 28 -3.11 -10.34 -25.37
N GLU A 29 -4.42 -10.06 -25.46
CA GLU A 29 -4.94 -8.75 -25.88
C GLU A 29 -5.19 -7.81 -24.69
N ILE A 30 -5.83 -8.32 -23.64
CA ILE A 30 -6.24 -7.49 -22.48
C ILE A 30 -5.28 -7.57 -21.30
N GLY A 31 -4.31 -8.48 -21.32
CA GLY A 31 -3.36 -8.68 -20.24
C GLY A 31 -3.95 -9.47 -19.05
N PRO A 32 -3.41 -9.27 -17.83
CA PRO A 32 -3.89 -9.94 -16.63
C PRO A 32 -5.34 -9.57 -16.31
N TYR A 33 -6.15 -10.56 -15.94
CA TYR A 33 -7.55 -10.33 -15.56
C TYR A 33 -7.98 -11.23 -14.40
N MET A 34 -9.04 -10.79 -13.72
CA MET A 34 -9.72 -11.54 -12.65
C MET A 34 -11.23 -11.35 -12.78
N ILE A 35 -11.97 -12.46 -12.69
CA ILE A 35 -13.43 -12.50 -12.69
C ILE A 35 -13.87 -12.91 -11.30
N ILE A 36 -14.66 -12.05 -10.65
CA ILE A 36 -15.17 -12.24 -9.30
C ILE A 36 -16.70 -12.38 -9.29
N GLU A 37 -17.26 -12.89 -8.20
CA GLU A 37 -18.70 -12.93 -8.00
C GLU A 37 -19.31 -11.52 -7.98
N ASP A 38 -20.53 -11.40 -8.53
CA ASP A 38 -21.30 -10.18 -8.41
C ASP A 38 -21.91 -10.10 -7.01
N LEU A 39 -21.52 -9.08 -6.24
CA LEU A 39 -22.03 -8.83 -4.89
C LEU A 39 -23.40 -8.14 -4.87
N GLY A 40 -23.99 -7.84 -6.02
CA GLY A 40 -25.30 -7.18 -6.13
C GLY A 40 -25.28 -5.69 -5.80
N THR A 41 -24.10 -5.11 -5.55
CA THR A 41 -23.90 -3.68 -5.27
C THR A 41 -22.72 -3.14 -6.08
N ARG A 42 -22.78 -1.86 -6.42
CA ARG A 42 -21.64 -1.08 -6.95
C ARG A 42 -21.25 0.06 -6.00
N ARG A 43 -21.89 0.13 -4.83
CA ARG A 43 -21.70 1.18 -3.85
C ARG A 43 -20.53 0.83 -2.94
N GLY A 44 -19.50 1.65 -2.96
CA GLY A 44 -18.38 1.58 -2.01
C GLY A 44 -18.63 2.43 -0.76
N VAL A 45 -17.80 2.26 0.27
CA VAL A 45 -17.78 3.14 1.45
C VAL A 45 -17.55 4.59 1.03
N SER A 46 -16.74 4.83 -0.01
CA SER A 46 -16.55 6.18 -0.59
C SER A 46 -17.89 6.84 -0.97
N HIS A 47 -18.77 6.12 -1.65
CA HIS A 47 -20.07 6.61 -2.08
C HIS A 47 -20.99 6.97 -0.89
N ALA A 48 -20.86 6.28 0.25
CA ALA A 48 -21.59 6.61 1.46
C ALA A 48 -21.04 7.86 2.19
N LEU A 49 -19.75 8.16 1.99
CA LEU A 49 -19.08 9.33 2.54
C LEU A 49 -19.29 10.58 1.67
N GLU A 50 -19.47 10.39 0.37
CA GLU A 50 -19.52 11.48 -0.61
C GLU A 50 -20.77 12.38 -0.52
N ALA A 51 -20.58 13.68 -0.75
CA ALA A 51 -21.69 14.59 -1.01
C ALA A 51 -22.36 14.25 -2.36
N PRO A 52 -23.67 14.48 -2.51
CA PRO A 52 -24.30 14.44 -3.83
C PRO A 52 -23.59 15.38 -4.80
N ARG A 53 -23.33 14.89 -6.02
CA ARG A 53 -22.68 15.64 -7.10
C ARG A 53 -23.63 15.75 -8.29
N ASP A 54 -23.65 16.91 -8.93
CA ASP A 54 -24.43 17.13 -10.15
C ASP A 54 -23.71 16.52 -11.37
N ASP A 55 -22.38 16.67 -11.44
CA ASP A 55 -21.53 16.01 -12.43
C ASP A 55 -20.76 14.84 -11.78
N PRO A 56 -20.91 13.59 -12.26
CA PRO A 56 -20.10 12.46 -11.82
C PRO A 56 -18.58 12.64 -11.96
N ASN A 57 -18.13 13.57 -12.81
CA ASN A 57 -16.71 13.90 -13.00
C ASN A 57 -16.16 14.90 -11.97
N ASP A 58 -17.01 15.57 -11.19
CA ASP A 58 -16.55 16.49 -10.15
C ASP A 58 -15.76 15.74 -9.07
N ALA A 59 -14.75 16.37 -8.48
CA ALA A 59 -13.99 15.74 -7.42
C ALA A 59 -14.91 15.37 -6.23
N PRO A 60 -14.92 14.09 -5.79
CA PRO A 60 -15.72 13.69 -4.63
C PRO A 60 -15.24 14.42 -3.37
N ILE A 61 -16.18 14.96 -2.60
CA ILE A 61 -15.92 15.58 -1.30
C ILE A 61 -16.70 14.85 -0.22
N LEU A 62 -16.17 14.85 1.01
CA LEU A 62 -16.91 14.37 2.18
C LEU A 62 -18.21 15.17 2.33
N ASN A 63 -19.33 14.48 2.49
CA ASN A 63 -20.63 15.09 2.68
C ASN A 63 -20.65 15.93 3.96
N PRO A 64 -20.76 17.27 3.90
CA PRO A 64 -20.76 18.11 5.09
C PRO A 64 -21.99 17.90 5.98
N LYS A 65 -23.03 17.22 5.46
CA LYS A 65 -24.26 16.89 6.18
C LYS A 65 -24.26 15.46 6.74
N ILE A 66 -23.20 14.69 6.56
CA ILE A 66 -23.11 13.35 7.14
C ILE A 66 -23.17 13.46 8.67
N SER A 67 -23.99 12.61 9.29
CA SER A 67 -24.05 12.58 10.76
C SER A 67 -22.72 12.02 11.31
N GLN A 68 -22.30 12.51 12.47
CA GLN A 68 -21.09 12.00 13.13
C GLN A 68 -21.19 10.49 13.42
N THR A 69 -22.39 10.00 13.75
CA THR A 69 -22.64 8.57 13.97
C THR A 69 -22.39 7.75 12.72
N GLN A 70 -22.94 8.17 11.58
CA GLN A 70 -22.74 7.49 10.30
C GLN A 70 -21.29 7.55 9.84
N LEU A 71 -20.64 8.71 9.98
CA LEU A 71 -19.23 8.87 9.68
C LEU A 71 -18.38 7.89 10.49
N LYS A 72 -18.63 7.81 11.80
CA LYS A 72 -17.94 6.88 12.69
C LYS A 72 -18.17 5.42 12.28
N ASP A 73 -19.42 5.02 12.02
CA ASP A 73 -19.77 3.65 11.61
C ASP A 73 -19.02 3.22 10.34
N LEU A 74 -18.97 4.08 9.32
CA LEU A 74 -18.27 3.79 8.06
C LEU A 74 -16.75 3.67 8.26
N TYR A 75 -16.14 4.55 9.06
CA TYR A 75 -14.72 4.46 9.36
C TYR A 75 -14.37 3.32 10.32
N GLU A 76 -15.30 2.90 11.18
CA GLU A 76 -15.15 1.72 12.04
C GLU A 76 -15.03 0.46 11.17
N LYS A 77 -15.88 0.32 10.15
CA LYS A 77 -15.79 -0.76 9.14
C LYS A 77 -14.46 -0.77 8.38
N MET A 78 -13.95 0.41 8.00
CA MET A 78 -12.62 0.53 7.39
C MET A 78 -11.51 0.10 8.35
N ALA A 79 -11.58 0.54 9.61
CA ALA A 79 -10.61 0.21 10.64
C ALA A 79 -10.59 -1.29 10.94
N GLU A 80 -11.76 -1.95 10.98
CA GLU A 80 -11.87 -3.40 11.12
C GLU A 80 -11.16 -4.13 9.98
N CYS A 81 -11.33 -3.69 8.73
CA CYS A 81 -10.64 -4.26 7.58
C CYS A 81 -9.11 -4.11 7.73
N VAL A 82 -8.63 -2.88 7.99
CA VAL A 82 -7.19 -2.63 8.16
C VAL A 82 -6.60 -3.44 9.32
N LEU A 83 -7.32 -3.56 10.43
CA LEU A 83 -6.90 -4.34 11.58
C LEU A 83 -6.75 -5.83 11.24
N GLN A 84 -7.70 -6.39 10.48
CA GLN A 84 -7.64 -7.77 10.00
C GLN A 84 -6.44 -8.01 9.08
N LEU A 85 -6.18 -7.08 8.14
CA LEU A 85 -5.00 -7.15 7.26
C LEU A 85 -3.69 -7.09 8.07
N ALA A 86 -3.63 -6.19 9.07
CA ALA A 86 -2.46 -6.01 9.92
C ALA A 86 -2.18 -7.23 10.82
N GLN A 87 -3.13 -8.13 11.05
CA GLN A 87 -2.89 -9.35 11.83
C GLN A 87 -2.08 -10.39 11.06
N LEU A 88 -2.09 -10.35 9.73
CA LEU A 88 -1.31 -11.25 8.89
C LEU A 88 0.18 -10.99 9.07
N THR A 89 0.93 -12.05 9.36
CA THR A 89 2.38 -12.01 9.58
C THR A 89 3.10 -12.89 8.60
N PHE A 90 4.24 -12.42 8.12
CA PHE A 90 5.03 -13.09 7.11
C PHE A 90 6.52 -13.02 7.47
N PRO A 91 7.33 -13.99 7.01
CA PRO A 91 8.74 -14.08 7.37
C PRO A 91 9.65 -13.09 6.62
N CYS A 92 9.18 -12.53 5.51
CA CYS A 92 9.96 -11.62 4.67
C CYS A 92 9.05 -10.66 3.89
N ILE A 93 9.63 -9.61 3.33
CA ILE A 93 9.01 -8.57 2.51
C ILE A 93 9.01 -9.02 1.04
N GLY A 94 7.88 -8.79 0.36
CA GLY A 94 7.68 -9.21 -1.03
C GLY A 94 6.20 -9.29 -1.40
N SER A 95 5.90 -9.78 -2.59
CA SER A 95 4.53 -10.05 -3.01
C SER A 95 4.14 -11.51 -2.81
N LEU A 96 2.87 -11.72 -2.47
CA LEU A 96 2.30 -13.04 -2.32
C LEU A 96 2.15 -13.73 -3.68
N ALA A 97 2.46 -15.01 -3.70
CA ALA A 97 2.19 -15.90 -4.82
C ALA A 97 1.69 -17.25 -4.32
N LYS A 98 0.95 -17.95 -5.19
CA LYS A 98 0.47 -19.29 -4.90
C LYS A 98 1.60 -20.29 -5.09
N SER A 99 2.04 -20.90 -3.99
CA SER A 99 3.07 -21.95 -3.98
C SER A 99 2.47 -23.32 -4.26
N ARG A 100 1.37 -23.64 -3.57
CA ARG A 100 0.62 -24.91 -3.69
C ARG A 100 -0.88 -24.63 -3.58
N PRO A 101 -1.76 -25.57 -3.93
CA PRO A 101 -3.20 -25.39 -3.71
C PRO A 101 -3.50 -25.04 -2.24
N GLY A 102 -4.07 -23.85 -2.01
CA GLY A 102 -4.40 -23.36 -0.66
C GLY A 102 -3.22 -22.84 0.16
N THR A 103 -2.04 -22.65 -0.44
CA THR A 103 -0.85 -22.11 0.24
C THR A 103 -0.32 -20.90 -0.53
N TYR A 104 -0.21 -19.77 0.17
CA TYR A 104 0.25 -18.50 -0.37
C TYR A 104 1.48 -18.06 0.42
N GLU A 105 2.57 -17.81 -0.29
CA GLU A 105 3.88 -17.49 0.30
C GLU A 105 4.44 -16.23 -0.37
N VAL A 106 5.36 -15.57 0.32
CA VAL A 106 6.06 -14.39 -0.20
C VAL A 106 7.18 -14.86 -1.13
N LEU A 107 6.94 -14.79 -2.44
CA LEU A 107 7.85 -15.34 -3.46
C LEU A 107 8.23 -14.33 -4.55
N GLY A 108 7.54 -13.19 -4.61
CA GLY A 108 7.81 -12.15 -5.60
C GLY A 108 8.40 -10.88 -4.97
N ARG A 109 8.95 -10.01 -5.81
CA ARG A 109 9.27 -8.63 -5.42
C ARG A 109 8.01 -7.88 -5.02
N PRO A 110 8.10 -6.90 -4.11
CA PRO A 110 7.02 -5.97 -3.87
C PRO A 110 6.55 -5.32 -5.18
N LEU A 111 5.24 -5.18 -5.35
CA LEU A 111 4.60 -4.47 -6.46
C LEU A 111 3.84 -3.26 -5.89
N SER A 112 4.57 -2.18 -5.62
CA SER A 112 4.00 -0.96 -5.04
C SER A 112 3.37 -0.05 -6.11
N LEU A 113 2.41 0.77 -5.69
CA LEU A 113 1.82 1.80 -6.55
C LEU A 113 2.90 2.78 -7.03
N ASN A 114 3.85 3.11 -6.16
CA ASN A 114 4.98 3.98 -6.53
C ASN A 114 5.85 3.35 -7.64
N MET A 115 6.13 2.05 -7.59
CA MET A 115 6.86 1.37 -8.68
C MET A 115 6.09 1.43 -10.00
N ASN A 116 4.76 1.21 -9.97
CA ASN A 116 3.92 1.34 -11.16
C ASN A 116 3.95 2.77 -11.71
N ASN A 117 3.80 3.78 -10.85
CA ASN A 117 3.87 5.19 -11.25
C ASN A 117 5.26 5.57 -11.81
N MET A 118 6.33 5.02 -11.25
CA MET A 118 7.67 5.23 -11.79
C MET A 118 7.82 4.66 -13.21
N PHE A 119 7.27 3.47 -13.44
CA PHE A 119 7.29 2.84 -14.75
C PHE A 119 6.42 3.60 -15.77
N GLN A 120 5.15 3.84 -15.43
CA GLN A 120 4.14 4.40 -16.33
C GLN A 120 4.31 5.91 -16.57
N LEU A 121 4.63 6.67 -15.52
CA LEU A 121 4.58 8.13 -15.54
C LEU A 121 5.96 8.80 -15.50
N SER A 122 7.00 8.06 -15.08
CA SER A 122 8.34 8.61 -14.89
C SER A 122 9.40 8.08 -15.86
N ASN A 123 9.00 7.29 -16.87
CA ASN A 123 9.88 6.65 -17.86
C ASN A 123 11.03 5.83 -17.23
N VAL A 124 10.85 5.33 -16.00
CA VAL A 124 11.86 4.49 -15.35
C VAL A 124 11.77 3.09 -15.99
N PRO A 125 12.85 2.58 -16.61
CA PRO A 125 12.81 1.29 -17.27
C PRO A 125 12.66 0.16 -16.25
N SER A 126 12.00 -0.93 -16.66
CA SER A 126 11.72 -2.07 -15.78
C SER A 126 12.99 -2.72 -15.21
N SER A 127 14.12 -2.59 -15.90
CA SER A 127 15.44 -3.09 -15.48
C SER A 127 16.04 -2.38 -14.27
N VAL A 128 15.50 -1.22 -13.87
CA VAL A 128 15.92 -0.51 -12.64
C VAL A 128 15.31 -1.15 -11.40
N PHE A 129 14.16 -1.80 -11.54
CA PHE A 129 13.52 -2.48 -10.41
C PHE A 129 14.18 -3.84 -10.15
N SER A 130 14.05 -4.32 -8.92
CA SER A 130 14.51 -5.64 -8.49
C SER A 130 13.96 -6.76 -9.36
N ALA A 131 14.66 -7.88 -9.46
CA ALA A 131 14.17 -9.03 -10.23
C ALA A 131 12.84 -9.56 -9.65
N GLU A 132 12.01 -10.18 -10.48
CA GLU A 132 10.63 -10.56 -10.11
C GLU A 132 10.54 -11.49 -8.89
N GLY A 133 11.56 -12.31 -8.64
CA GLY A 133 11.61 -13.23 -7.49
C GLY A 133 12.39 -12.71 -6.27
N THR A 134 12.78 -11.44 -6.25
CA THR A 134 13.55 -10.86 -5.13
C THR A 134 12.65 -10.64 -3.92
N THR A 135 13.05 -11.11 -2.75
CA THR A 135 12.41 -10.82 -1.46
C THR A 135 13.44 -10.22 -0.50
N TYR A 136 12.97 -9.59 0.59
CA TYR A 136 13.84 -8.92 1.56
C TYR A 136 13.59 -9.43 2.97
N SER A 137 14.65 -9.66 3.72
CA SER A 137 14.56 -10.22 5.07
C SER A 137 14.45 -9.16 6.15
N THR A 138 14.77 -7.90 5.83
CA THR A 138 14.73 -6.79 6.79
C THR A 138 14.08 -5.54 6.20
N ALA A 139 13.53 -4.69 7.08
CA ALA A 139 12.99 -3.40 6.68
C ALA A 139 14.08 -2.49 6.08
N ASP A 140 15.28 -2.49 6.65
CA ASP A 140 16.42 -1.68 6.15
C ASP A 140 16.81 -2.03 4.71
N GLU A 141 16.82 -3.32 4.34
CA GLU A 141 17.04 -3.75 2.96
C GLU A 141 15.98 -3.15 2.03
N TRP A 142 14.71 -3.21 2.43
CA TRP A 142 13.62 -2.67 1.62
C TRP A 142 13.67 -1.14 1.52
N TYR A 143 13.93 -0.44 2.62
CA TYR A 143 14.09 1.02 2.62
C TYR A 143 15.26 1.49 1.75
N THR A 144 16.35 0.71 1.71
CA THR A 144 17.47 0.97 0.82
C THR A 144 17.02 0.91 -0.64
N VAL A 145 16.27 -0.12 -1.02
CA VAL A 145 15.73 -0.26 -2.38
C VAL A 145 14.75 0.87 -2.72
N LEU A 146 13.87 1.27 -1.79
CA LEU A 146 13.01 2.43 -1.97
C LEU A 146 13.82 3.71 -2.21
N ALA A 147 14.92 3.92 -1.48
CA ALA A 147 15.79 5.07 -1.66
C ALA A 147 16.50 5.07 -3.04
N GLU A 148 16.93 3.91 -3.51
CA GLU A 148 17.52 3.73 -4.85
C GLU A 148 16.52 4.01 -5.98
N MET A 149 15.27 3.55 -5.82
CA MET A 149 14.18 3.86 -6.73
C MET A 149 13.95 5.39 -6.80
N GLN A 150 13.92 6.08 -5.67
CA GLN A 150 13.77 7.54 -5.63
C GLN A 150 14.94 8.26 -6.31
N MET A 151 16.16 7.74 -6.22
CA MET A 151 17.31 8.27 -6.97
C MET A 151 17.13 8.13 -8.48
N SER A 152 16.62 6.97 -8.93
CA SER A 152 16.41 6.68 -10.36
C SER A 152 15.44 7.66 -11.01
N THR A 153 14.43 8.13 -10.28
CA THR A 153 13.51 9.12 -10.82
C THR A 153 14.17 10.49 -11.12
N LEU A 154 15.34 10.83 -10.55
CA LEU A 154 16.09 12.03 -10.97
C LEU A 154 16.72 11.88 -12.36
N VAL A 155 16.98 10.65 -12.78
CA VAL A 155 17.62 10.33 -14.06
C VAL A 155 16.58 10.22 -15.17
N PHE A 156 15.44 9.56 -14.91
CA PHE A 156 14.49 9.18 -15.95
C PHE A 156 13.25 10.08 -16.06
N GLN A 157 12.85 10.77 -14.98
CA GLN A 157 11.66 11.61 -15.03
C GLN A 157 12.02 13.02 -15.50
N HIS A 158 11.65 13.32 -16.75
CA HIS A 158 12.03 14.56 -17.42
C HIS A 158 11.07 15.72 -17.12
N ASN A 159 9.76 15.45 -17.04
CA ASN A 159 8.75 16.49 -16.90
C ASN A 159 8.40 16.76 -15.44
N ASP A 160 8.17 18.04 -15.12
CA ASP A 160 7.61 18.58 -13.87
C ASP A 160 8.31 18.16 -12.56
N LYS A 161 9.48 17.53 -12.67
CA LYS A 161 10.24 17.09 -11.50
C LYS A 161 11.17 18.17 -10.97
N ILE A 162 11.83 18.90 -11.86
CA ILE A 162 12.87 19.88 -11.54
C ILE A 162 12.46 21.24 -12.11
N SER A 163 12.34 22.25 -11.25
CA SER A 163 11.96 23.60 -11.66
C SER A 163 13.16 24.53 -11.89
N SER A 164 14.33 24.19 -11.34
CA SER A 164 15.57 24.98 -11.46
C SER A 164 16.80 24.13 -11.10
N GLU A 165 18.00 24.64 -11.40
CA GLU A 165 19.25 23.99 -10.95
C GLU A 165 19.32 23.87 -9.42
N ASN A 166 18.90 24.91 -8.69
CA ASN A 166 18.93 24.89 -7.23
C ASN A 166 17.95 23.86 -6.65
N ASP A 167 16.75 23.75 -7.25
CA ASP A 167 15.78 22.72 -6.91
C ASP A 167 16.34 21.31 -7.17
N CYS A 168 16.98 21.10 -8.33
CA CYS A 168 17.67 19.85 -8.64
C CYS A 168 18.73 19.49 -7.61
N ARG A 169 19.61 20.44 -7.29
CA ARG A 169 20.69 20.26 -6.32
C ARG A 169 20.14 19.91 -4.94
N THR A 170 19.08 20.60 -4.51
CA THR A 170 18.43 20.36 -3.22
C THR A 170 17.83 18.96 -3.16
N LYS A 171 17.05 18.56 -4.18
CA LYS A 171 16.44 17.22 -4.27
C LYS A 171 17.50 16.12 -4.34
N TYR A 172 18.56 16.32 -5.12
CA TYR A 172 19.67 15.38 -5.21
C TYR A 172 20.39 15.21 -3.87
N ILE A 173 20.74 16.29 -3.18
CA ILE A 173 21.39 16.24 -1.86
C ILE A 173 20.48 15.52 -0.86
N ALA A 174 19.21 15.90 -0.77
CA ALA A 174 18.25 15.28 0.15
C ALA A 174 18.13 13.78 -0.08
N ARG A 175 17.94 13.33 -1.33
CA ARG A 175 17.83 11.91 -1.68
C ARG A 175 19.13 11.15 -1.47
N LYS A 176 20.29 11.76 -1.74
CA LYS A 176 21.60 11.16 -1.43
C LYS A 176 21.84 11.01 0.06
N LEU A 177 21.42 11.98 0.88
CA LEU A 177 21.49 11.89 2.33
C LEU A 177 20.56 10.78 2.85
N PHE A 178 19.32 10.74 2.38
CA PHE A 178 18.36 9.69 2.73
C PHE A 178 18.89 8.29 2.35
N HIS A 179 19.33 8.12 1.11
CA HIS A 179 19.94 6.87 0.64
C HIS A 179 21.16 6.46 1.48
N ARG A 180 22.02 7.41 1.85
CA ARG A 180 23.16 7.12 2.73
C ARG A 180 22.70 6.66 4.12
N LEU A 181 21.66 7.27 4.68
CA LEU A 181 21.12 6.85 5.97
C LEU A 181 20.47 5.46 5.89
N ALA A 182 19.72 5.17 4.83
CA ALA A 182 19.15 3.85 4.56
C ALA A 182 20.23 2.77 4.47
N MET A 183 21.25 2.98 3.63
CA MET A 183 22.41 2.07 3.49
C MET A 183 23.20 1.85 4.78
N GLN A 184 23.11 2.78 5.74
CA GLN A 184 23.79 2.71 7.03
C GLN A 184 22.89 2.16 8.15
N ASN A 185 21.64 1.79 7.86
CA ASN A 185 20.64 1.38 8.84
C ASN A 185 20.41 2.46 9.92
N ARG A 186 20.39 3.72 9.48
CA ARG A 186 20.27 4.92 10.31
C ARG A 186 19.01 5.73 10.00
N LEU A 187 18.03 5.10 9.35
CA LEU A 187 16.71 5.70 9.23
C LEU A 187 16.08 5.85 10.62
N THR A 188 15.34 6.91 10.77
CA THR A 188 14.82 7.35 12.05
C THR A 188 13.55 6.60 12.36
N LYS A 189 13.38 6.19 13.61
CA LYS A 189 12.20 5.48 14.09
C LYS A 189 11.05 6.47 14.39
N PHE A 190 10.70 7.30 13.41
CA PHE A 190 9.70 8.36 13.59
C PHE A 190 8.37 7.79 14.11
N GLY A 191 7.75 8.48 15.06
CA GLY A 191 6.47 8.05 15.64
C GLY A 191 6.56 6.93 16.70
N PHE A 192 7.73 6.31 16.89
CA PHE A 192 7.97 5.32 17.95
C PHE A 192 8.58 5.96 19.20
N SER A 193 8.56 5.26 20.33
CA SER A 193 9.18 5.72 21.59
C SER A 193 10.71 5.91 21.48
N ASP A 194 11.32 5.31 20.47
CA ASP A 194 12.74 5.46 20.14
C ASP A 194 13.06 6.80 19.42
N ASP A 195 12.06 7.59 19.03
CA ASP A 195 12.27 8.89 18.41
C ASP A 195 12.55 9.96 19.47
N TYR A 196 13.83 10.23 19.73
CA TYR A 196 14.28 11.22 20.71
C TYR A 196 14.80 12.53 20.09
N TRP A 197 14.73 12.67 18.76
CA TRP A 197 15.37 13.79 18.06
C TRP A 197 14.41 14.61 17.20
N SER A 198 13.31 14.02 16.70
CA SER A 198 12.40 14.74 15.83
C SER A 198 11.74 15.89 16.60
N THR A 199 11.26 16.91 15.88
CA THR A 199 10.52 18.01 16.52
C THR A 199 9.26 17.50 17.24
N SER A 200 8.70 16.39 16.76
CA SER A 200 7.54 15.72 17.34
C SER A 200 7.87 14.95 18.63
N SER A 201 9.12 14.53 18.84
CA SER A 201 9.52 13.74 20.02
C SER A 201 9.17 14.41 21.36
N GLY A 202 9.36 15.73 21.48
CA GLY A 202 9.07 16.49 22.70
C GLY A 202 7.58 16.64 23.03
N GLN A 203 6.70 16.36 22.06
CA GLN A 203 5.24 16.38 22.22
C GLN A 203 4.61 15.00 22.00
N SER A 204 5.44 13.99 21.73
CA SER A 204 4.99 12.65 21.37
C SER A 204 4.50 11.91 22.59
N ASN A 205 3.30 11.34 22.51
CA ASN A 205 2.79 10.35 23.46
C ASN A 205 3.11 8.92 23.01
N ALA A 206 4.08 8.73 22.09
CA ALA A 206 4.44 7.42 21.58
C ALA A 206 4.95 6.52 22.72
N SER A 207 4.22 5.44 22.98
CA SER A 207 4.56 4.44 23.99
C SER A 207 5.11 3.16 23.41
N LEU A 208 5.00 2.97 22.09
CA LEU A 208 5.38 1.74 21.41
C LEU A 208 6.82 1.84 20.89
N PRO A 209 7.68 0.84 21.18
CA PRO A 209 9.00 0.77 20.57
C PRO A 209 8.86 0.49 19.07
N SER A 210 9.88 0.91 18.30
CA SER A 210 9.98 0.53 16.90
C SER A 210 9.99 -1.00 16.77
N PRO A 211 9.23 -1.57 15.82
CA PRO A 211 9.30 -2.98 15.49
C PRO A 211 10.74 -3.40 15.19
N ASP A 212 11.01 -4.68 15.46
CA ASP A 212 12.27 -5.30 15.07
C ASP A 212 12.46 -5.21 13.55
N ASN A 213 13.69 -5.00 13.13
CA ASN A 213 14.06 -4.85 11.72
C ASN A 213 13.90 -6.17 10.94
N SER A 214 14.10 -7.29 11.62
CA SER A 214 13.87 -8.65 11.14
C SER A 214 12.55 -9.26 11.63
N GLY A 215 11.69 -8.46 12.28
CA GLY A 215 10.41 -8.92 12.80
C GLY A 215 9.41 -9.30 11.71
N SER A 216 8.30 -9.91 12.11
CA SER A 216 7.22 -10.29 11.19
C SER A 216 6.77 -9.12 10.32
N SER A 217 6.89 -9.29 9.00
CA SER A 217 6.40 -8.34 8.01
C SER A 217 4.88 -8.42 7.90
N ARG A 218 4.22 -7.33 7.51
CA ARG A 218 2.76 -7.20 7.49
C ARG A 218 2.25 -7.00 6.08
N LEU A 219 1.01 -7.39 5.83
CA LEU A 219 0.37 -7.06 4.56
C LEU A 219 0.09 -5.54 4.51
N TRP A 220 0.47 -4.92 3.41
CA TRP A 220 0.32 -3.49 3.14
C TRP A 220 -0.21 -3.29 1.73
N SER A 221 -1.15 -2.37 1.57
CA SER A 221 -1.68 -1.96 0.28
C SER A 221 -1.58 -0.45 0.16
N ASP A 222 -0.85 0.01 -0.86
CA ASP A 222 -0.66 1.45 -1.10
C ASP A 222 -1.97 2.15 -1.52
N ASP A 223 -2.97 1.38 -1.98
CA ASP A 223 -4.23 1.92 -2.52
C ASP A 223 -5.47 1.51 -1.73
N PHE A 224 -5.34 0.88 -0.56
CA PHE A 224 -6.51 0.45 0.22
C PHE A 224 -7.26 1.63 0.83
N ARG A 225 -8.39 2.00 0.20
CA ARG A 225 -9.18 3.18 0.50
C ARG A 225 -10.68 2.82 0.57
N PRO A 226 -11.55 3.73 1.03
CA PRO A 226 -12.99 3.49 1.09
C PRO A 226 -13.66 3.08 -0.24
N VAL A 227 -13.05 3.37 -1.39
CA VAL A 227 -13.57 2.96 -2.70
C VAL A 227 -13.42 1.45 -2.94
N ASN A 228 -12.41 0.82 -2.33
CA ASN A 228 -12.08 -0.60 -2.46
C ASN A 228 -13.02 -1.50 -1.64
N VAL A 229 -13.80 -0.92 -0.72
CA VAL A 229 -14.71 -1.66 0.19
C VAL A 229 -16.15 -1.41 -0.22
N LEU A 230 -16.82 -2.47 -0.68
CA LEU A 230 -18.20 -2.48 -1.15
C LEU A 230 -19.19 -2.72 0.00
N ILE A 231 -20.31 -2.00 -0.06
CA ILE A 231 -21.38 -2.04 0.94
C ILE A 231 -22.77 -2.26 0.32
N ASN A 232 -23.67 -2.87 1.08
CA ASN A 232 -25.09 -2.99 0.70
C ASN A 232 -25.89 -1.71 1.05
N ASP A 233 -27.22 -1.76 0.89
CA ASP A 233 -28.12 -0.65 1.20
C ASP A 233 -28.15 -0.29 2.69
N ASP A 234 -27.90 -1.28 3.56
CA ASP A 234 -27.80 -1.13 5.02
C ASP A 234 -26.41 -0.62 5.47
N ASN A 235 -25.50 -0.36 4.51
CA ASN A 235 -24.08 -0.01 4.69
C ASN A 235 -23.20 -1.12 5.27
N ASP A 236 -23.63 -2.38 5.29
CA ASP A 236 -22.79 -3.50 5.72
C ASP A 236 -21.77 -3.84 4.65
N VAL A 237 -20.54 -4.17 5.08
CA VAL A 237 -19.46 -4.57 4.16
C VAL A 237 -19.78 -5.92 3.56
N VAL A 238 -19.82 -5.99 2.23
CA VAL A 238 -20.08 -7.22 1.47
C VAL A 238 -18.86 -7.72 0.70
N GLY A 239 -17.86 -6.87 0.47
CA GLY A 239 -16.64 -7.26 -0.22
C GLY A 239 -15.56 -6.18 -0.18
N ALA A 240 -14.30 -6.60 -0.16
CA ALA A 240 -13.15 -5.76 -0.41
C ALA A 240 -12.43 -6.28 -1.66
N ILE A 241 -12.18 -5.36 -2.59
CA ILE A 241 -11.64 -5.63 -3.93
C ILE A 241 -10.39 -4.79 -4.18
N ASP A 242 -9.81 -4.95 -5.36
CA ASP A 242 -8.72 -4.10 -5.87
C ASP A 242 -7.46 -4.18 -4.98
N TRP A 243 -6.76 -5.31 -5.11
CA TRP A 243 -5.57 -5.64 -4.33
C TRP A 243 -4.26 -5.47 -5.13
N GLU A 244 -4.30 -4.76 -6.26
CA GLU A 244 -3.25 -4.75 -7.28
C GLU A 244 -1.89 -4.19 -6.80
N PHE A 245 -1.90 -3.30 -5.79
CA PHE A 245 -0.70 -2.74 -5.16
C PHE A 245 -0.48 -3.22 -3.73
N THR A 246 -0.88 -4.46 -3.46
CA THR A 246 -0.71 -5.09 -2.15
C THR A 246 0.55 -5.95 -2.11
N TYR A 247 1.36 -5.76 -1.09
CA TYR A 247 2.58 -6.52 -0.82
C TYR A 247 2.80 -6.68 0.69
N VAL A 248 3.65 -7.61 1.05
CA VAL A 248 4.13 -7.75 2.42
C VAL A 248 5.26 -6.74 2.63
N GLY A 249 5.08 -5.81 3.56
CA GLY A 249 6.00 -4.72 3.87
C GLY A 249 6.44 -4.67 5.33
N PRO A 250 7.35 -3.73 5.66
CA PRO A 250 7.79 -3.48 7.03
C PRO A 250 6.63 -3.20 8.00
N SER A 251 6.70 -3.74 9.22
CA SER A 251 5.75 -3.38 10.29
C SER A 251 5.78 -1.89 10.64
N GLN A 252 6.92 -1.23 10.35
CA GLN A 252 7.17 0.19 10.58
C GLN A 252 6.19 1.09 9.82
N PHE A 253 5.62 0.62 8.71
CA PHE A 253 4.64 1.37 7.91
C PHE A 253 3.35 1.74 8.67
N ALA A 254 3.09 1.10 9.81
CA ALA A 254 1.96 1.46 10.67
C ALA A 254 2.03 2.93 11.16
N LEU A 255 3.24 3.48 11.35
CA LEU A 255 3.45 4.86 11.77
C LEU A 255 4.36 5.66 10.81
N ASP A 256 5.09 4.98 9.92
CA ASP A 256 5.98 5.56 8.92
C ASP A 256 5.73 4.93 7.54
N PRO A 257 4.55 5.17 6.92
CA PRO A 257 4.22 4.64 5.61
C PRO A 257 5.15 5.20 4.51
N PRO A 258 5.38 4.44 3.43
CA PRO A 258 6.37 4.75 2.40
C PRO A 258 6.05 5.96 1.51
#